data_AF-A0A452XKD3-F1
#
_entry.id   AF-A0A452XKD3-F1
#
_cell.length_a   1.000
_cell.length_b   1.000
_cell.length_c   1.000
_cell.angle_alpha   90.00
_cell.angle_beta   90.00
_cell.angle_gamma   90.00
#
_symmetry.space_group_name_H-M   'P 1'
#
loop_
_entity.id
_entity.type
_entity.pdbx_description
1 polymer ?
#
loop_
_entity_poly.entity_id
_entity_poly.type
_entity_poly.pdbx_seq_one_letter_code
_entity_poly.pdbx_strand_id
1 'polypeptide(L)'
;MPGRVLYFKEQISDASIVSWTRAFFWSEMHFYQCVTYKSYNPYYTTQSILVVIAILSSIAIPKFLFVLCRFLLAPLAVWIFLAYKYWKTIIIIDAVEKFLRIQQMIGPMRYAYTDIVAVTSHFRDKLGQGGYGSVYKGVLLPGDVHVAVKMLEGNSNCNGEDFISEVSTIGRIHHVNVVRLVGFCSEEMRRAIVYEYMPHGSLDKYIFSPEKSFSWDKLNEIALGIARGINYLHQGCDMQIMHFDIKPHNILLDSNFVPKVADFGLAKLYPRGETVLCL
;
A
#
# COMPACT_ATOMS: atom_id res chain seq x y z
N MET A 1 30.36 -69.20 -37.72
CA MET A 1 31.79 -68.86 -37.82
C MET A 1 32.10 -67.68 -36.90
N PRO A 2 33.23 -67.70 -36.16
CA PRO A 2 33.36 -67.18 -34.79
C PRO A 2 33.70 -65.68 -34.66
N GLY A 3 33.72 -64.92 -35.76
CA GLY A 3 34.29 -63.56 -35.79
C GLY A 3 33.38 -62.40 -35.36
N ARG A 4 32.05 -62.58 -35.28
CA ARG A 4 31.12 -61.44 -35.00
C ARG A 4 30.86 -61.16 -33.52
N VAL A 5 31.04 -62.16 -32.65
CA VAL A 5 30.76 -62.00 -31.21
C VAL A 5 31.89 -61.25 -30.50
N LEU A 6 33.12 -61.30 -31.04
CA LEU A 6 34.28 -60.59 -30.50
C LEU A 6 34.18 -59.07 -30.67
N TYR A 7 33.58 -58.58 -31.77
CA TYR A 7 33.44 -57.14 -32.04
C TYR A 7 32.58 -56.41 -31.00
N PHE A 8 31.54 -57.09 -30.48
CA PHE A 8 30.64 -56.50 -29.49
C PHE A 8 31.28 -56.44 -28.09
N LYS A 9 32.21 -57.34 -27.79
CA LYS A 9 32.89 -57.41 -26.49
C LYS A 9 34.03 -56.40 -26.37
N GLU A 10 34.62 -55.98 -27.49
CA GLU A 10 35.71 -54.99 -27.55
C GLU A 10 35.23 -53.53 -27.44
N GLN A 11 33.96 -53.23 -27.75
CA GLN A 11 33.44 -51.85 -27.67
C GLN A 11 32.85 -51.45 -26.30
N ILE A 12 32.60 -52.40 -25.40
CA ILE A 12 31.93 -52.14 -24.10
C ILE A 12 32.93 -52.07 -22.93
N SER A 13 34.24 -52.24 -23.18
CA SER A 13 35.27 -52.21 -22.13
C SER A 13 35.49 -50.83 -21.50
N ASP A 14 35.12 -49.73 -22.18
CA ASP A 14 35.22 -48.37 -21.65
C ASP A 14 33.86 -47.81 -21.23
N ALA A 15 33.71 -47.55 -19.93
CA ALA A 15 32.49 -47.07 -19.27
C ALA A 15 32.19 -45.57 -19.50
N SER A 16 32.48 -45.04 -20.69
CA SER A 16 32.11 -43.67 -21.05
C SER A 16 30.65 -43.59 -21.51
N ILE A 17 29.94 -42.53 -21.13
CA ILE A 17 28.58 -42.24 -21.59
C ILE A 17 28.48 -42.24 -23.12
N VAL A 18 29.54 -41.83 -23.81
CA VAL A 18 29.60 -41.81 -25.29
C VAL A 18 29.69 -43.22 -25.87
N SER A 19 30.36 -44.16 -25.20
CA SER A 19 30.42 -45.56 -25.63
C SER A 19 29.05 -46.24 -25.52
N TRP A 20 28.35 -46.02 -24.40
CA TRP A 20 27.02 -46.56 -24.18
C TRP A 20 25.97 -45.98 -25.14
N THR A 21 26.02 -44.67 -25.44
CA THR A 21 25.10 -44.08 -26.42
C THR A 21 25.34 -44.60 -27.82
N ARG A 22 26.60 -44.84 -28.21
CA ARG A 22 26.95 -45.42 -29.52
C ARG A 22 26.53 -46.89 -29.60
N ALA A 23 26.71 -47.67 -28.54
CA ALA A 23 26.28 -49.08 -28.49
C ALA A 23 24.76 -49.23 -28.57
N PHE A 24 24.00 -48.39 -27.85
CA PHE A 24 22.53 -48.36 -27.95
C PHE A 24 22.06 -47.97 -29.35
N PHE A 25 22.69 -46.98 -29.97
CA PHE A 25 22.33 -46.54 -31.32
C PHE A 25 22.56 -47.64 -32.37
N TRP A 26 23.71 -48.33 -32.34
CA TRP A 26 23.97 -49.45 -33.25
C TRP A 26 23.11 -50.67 -32.97
N SER A 27 22.73 -50.92 -31.71
CA SER A 27 21.77 -51.97 -31.33
C SER A 27 20.39 -51.74 -31.97
N GLU A 28 19.84 -50.53 -31.82
CA GLU A 28 18.55 -50.13 -32.41
C GLU A 28 18.61 -50.19 -33.95
N MET A 29 19.71 -49.72 -34.56
CA MET A 29 19.89 -49.73 -36.01
C MET A 29 20.00 -51.16 -36.57
N HIS A 30 20.69 -52.05 -35.87
CA HIS A 30 20.79 -53.46 -36.26
C HIS A 30 19.48 -54.21 -36.06
N PHE A 31 18.72 -53.90 -35.01
CA PHE A 31 17.37 -54.46 -34.82
C PHE A 31 16.44 -54.02 -35.97
N TYR A 32 16.46 -52.75 -36.35
CA TYR A 32 15.72 -52.22 -37.51
C TYR A 32 16.12 -52.90 -38.83
N GLN A 33 17.42 -53.12 -39.05
CA GLN A 33 17.90 -53.88 -40.21
C GLN A 33 17.47 -55.36 -40.16
N CYS A 34 17.41 -55.97 -38.98
CA CYS A 34 16.99 -57.37 -38.84
C CYS A 34 15.48 -57.55 -39.10
N VAL A 35 14.67 -56.60 -38.63
CA VAL A 35 13.21 -56.56 -38.88
C VAL A 35 12.91 -56.33 -40.36
N THR A 36 13.71 -55.53 -41.06
CA THR A 36 13.53 -55.25 -42.50
C THR A 36 14.09 -56.35 -43.42
N TYR A 37 15.12 -57.10 -43.00
CA TYR A 37 15.78 -58.11 -43.83
C TYR A 37 15.04 -59.46 -43.91
N LYS A 38 14.14 -59.77 -42.96
CA LYS A 38 13.52 -61.10 -42.82
C LYS A 38 12.01 -61.09 -43.06
N SER A 39 11.53 -60.60 -44.20
CA SER A 39 10.12 -60.78 -44.57
C SER A 39 9.88 -60.66 -46.08
N TYR A 40 9.61 -61.78 -46.73
CA TYR A 40 9.25 -61.89 -48.14
C TYR A 40 7.72 -61.78 -48.31
N ASN A 41 7.11 -60.70 -47.79
CA ASN A 41 5.73 -60.29 -48.14
C ASN A 41 5.46 -58.81 -47.79
N PRO A 42 5.31 -57.89 -48.77
CA PRO A 42 5.35 -56.44 -48.53
C PRO A 42 4.18 -55.88 -47.69
N TYR A 43 3.07 -56.61 -47.54
CA TYR A 43 1.88 -56.15 -46.81
C TYR A 43 1.94 -56.40 -45.28
N TYR A 44 2.59 -57.47 -44.83
CA TYR A 44 2.66 -57.83 -43.40
C TYR A 44 3.83 -57.13 -42.68
N THR A 45 4.91 -56.83 -43.42
CA THR A 45 6.09 -56.13 -42.91
C THR A 45 5.77 -54.67 -42.58
N THR A 46 4.96 -54.00 -43.41
CA THR A 46 4.53 -52.60 -43.18
C THR A 46 3.62 -52.48 -41.96
N GLN A 47 2.63 -53.37 -41.82
CA GLN A 47 1.75 -53.46 -40.64
C GLN A 47 2.54 -53.67 -39.34
N SER A 48 3.48 -54.62 -39.32
CA SER A 48 4.27 -54.93 -38.11
C SER A 48 5.21 -53.77 -37.72
N ILE A 49 5.81 -53.09 -38.71
CA ILE A 49 6.65 -51.90 -38.48
C ILE A 49 5.82 -50.74 -37.93
N LEU A 50 4.61 -50.52 -38.46
CA LEU A 50 3.70 -49.47 -37.98
C LEU A 50 3.28 -49.68 -36.52
N VAL A 51 3.02 -50.92 -36.10
CA VAL A 51 2.68 -51.26 -34.70
C VAL A 51 3.85 -50.97 -33.76
N VAL A 52 5.07 -51.33 -34.13
CA VAL A 52 6.27 -51.05 -33.31
C VAL A 52 6.49 -49.54 -33.17
N ILE A 53 6.35 -48.78 -34.26
CA ILE A 53 6.45 -47.31 -34.23
C ILE A 53 5.37 -46.70 -33.32
N ALA A 54 4.14 -47.21 -33.38
CA ALA A 54 3.03 -46.74 -32.54
C ALA A 54 3.28 -47.01 -31.04
N ILE A 55 3.84 -48.16 -30.69
CA ILE A 55 4.19 -48.49 -29.30
C ILE A 55 5.32 -47.58 -28.80
N LEU A 56 6.38 -47.40 -29.59
CA LEU A 56 7.51 -46.54 -29.22
C LEU A 56 7.07 -45.07 -29.06
N SER A 57 6.21 -44.57 -29.95
CA SER A 57 5.68 -43.20 -29.85
C SER A 57 4.77 -43.02 -28.63
N SER A 58 3.94 -44.01 -28.30
CA SER A 58 3.05 -43.97 -27.12
C SER A 58 3.80 -43.81 -25.78
N ILE A 59 5.06 -44.26 -25.71
CA ILE A 59 5.93 -44.12 -24.54
C ILE A 59 6.76 -42.83 -24.61
N ALA A 60 7.19 -42.42 -25.81
CA ALA A 60 8.04 -41.24 -26.00
C ALA A 60 7.28 -39.92 -25.74
N ILE A 61 6.05 -39.81 -26.21
CA ILE A 61 5.22 -38.61 -26.09
C ILE A 61 4.97 -38.21 -24.61
N PRO A 62 4.49 -39.08 -23.72
CA PRO A 62 4.25 -38.70 -22.32
C PRO A 62 5.55 -38.35 -21.59
N LYS A 63 6.67 -38.99 -21.93
CA LYS A 63 7.99 -38.62 -21.37
C LYS A 63 8.43 -37.23 -21.84
N PHE A 64 8.28 -36.94 -23.13
CA PHE A 64 8.60 -35.62 -23.67
C PHE A 64 7.70 -34.54 -23.09
N LEU A 65 6.39 -34.79 -22.99
CA LEU A 65 5.43 -33.89 -22.36
C LEU A 65 5.74 -33.68 -20.87
N PHE A 66 6.08 -34.73 -20.13
CA PHE A 66 6.47 -34.62 -18.72
C PHE A 66 7.72 -33.74 -18.55
N VAL A 67 8.73 -33.93 -19.40
CA VAL A 67 9.95 -33.11 -19.39
C VAL A 67 9.63 -31.66 -19.76
N LEU A 68 8.83 -31.43 -20.80
CA LEU A 68 8.40 -30.10 -21.23
C LEU A 68 7.59 -29.38 -20.15
N CYS A 69 6.62 -30.06 -19.53
CA CYS A 69 5.84 -29.53 -18.42
C CYS A 69 6.74 -29.14 -17.24
N ARG A 70 7.79 -29.90 -16.94
CA ARG A 70 8.75 -29.52 -15.88
C ARG A 70 9.48 -28.23 -16.21
N PHE A 71 9.87 -28.02 -17.47
CA PHE A 71 10.52 -26.79 -17.92
C PHE A 71 9.58 -25.58 -17.99
N LEU A 72 8.26 -25.77 -18.07
CA LEU A 72 7.29 -24.67 -18.07
C LEU A 72 6.75 -24.38 -16.66
N LEU A 73 6.30 -25.41 -15.94
CA LEU A 73 5.65 -25.28 -14.64
C LEU A 73 6.62 -24.90 -13.53
N ALA A 74 7.85 -25.43 -13.53
CA ALA A 74 8.81 -25.11 -12.46
C ALA A 74 9.26 -23.64 -12.50
N PRO A 75 9.64 -23.06 -13.66
CA PRO A 75 9.94 -21.63 -13.73
C PRO A 75 8.73 -20.76 -13.42
N LEU A 76 7.52 -21.16 -13.86
CA LEU A 76 6.30 -20.42 -13.55
C LEU A 76 6.02 -20.40 -12.04
N ALA A 77 6.16 -21.53 -11.36
CA ALA A 77 5.99 -21.62 -9.90
C ALA A 77 7.03 -20.77 -9.16
N VAL A 78 8.29 -20.79 -9.59
CA VAL A 78 9.34 -19.93 -9.03
C VAL A 78 9.01 -18.45 -9.28
N TRP A 79 8.58 -18.09 -10.48
CA TRP A 79 8.21 -16.71 -10.82
C TRP A 79 7.03 -16.20 -9.98
N ILE A 80 5.98 -17.02 -9.81
CA ILE A 80 4.83 -16.70 -8.95
C ILE A 80 5.28 -16.56 -7.49
N PHE A 81 6.13 -17.46 -6.99
CA PHE A 81 6.66 -17.36 -5.62
C PHE A 81 7.49 -16.10 -5.41
N LEU A 82 8.34 -15.74 -6.37
CA LEU A 82 9.13 -14.50 -6.33
C LEU A 82 8.23 -13.27 -6.41
N ALA A 83 7.22 -13.25 -7.26
CA ALA A 83 6.24 -12.16 -7.36
C ALA A 83 5.45 -12.00 -6.06
N TYR A 84 4.97 -13.11 -5.46
CA TYR A 84 4.30 -13.10 -4.16
C TYR A 84 5.23 -12.57 -3.05
N LYS A 85 6.47 -13.06 -2.99
CA LYS A 85 7.46 -12.61 -2.00
C LYS A 85 7.78 -11.13 -2.18
N TYR A 86 7.90 -10.67 -3.42
CA TYR A 86 8.12 -9.26 -3.76
C TYR A 86 6.95 -8.38 -3.32
N TRP A 87 5.72 -8.72 -3.71
CA TRP A 87 4.53 -7.98 -3.29
C TRP A 87 4.35 -7.94 -1.77
N LYS A 88 4.53 -9.08 -1.10
CA LYS A 88 4.46 -9.13 0.37
C LYS A 88 5.51 -8.23 1.01
N THR A 89 6.74 -8.22 0.48
CA THR A 89 7.82 -7.36 0.99
C THR A 89 7.51 -5.89 0.76
N ILE A 90 6.97 -5.50 -0.40
CA ILE A 90 6.53 -4.12 -0.67
C ILE A 90 5.43 -3.68 0.32
N ILE A 91 4.42 -4.51 0.56
CA ILE A 91 3.33 -4.17 1.50
C ILE A 91 3.89 -3.94 2.91
N ILE A 92 4.84 -4.77 3.35
CA ILE A 92 5.47 -4.62 4.65
C ILE A 92 6.32 -3.33 4.70
N ILE A 93 7.11 -3.05 3.66
CA ILE A 93 7.91 -1.83 3.57
C ILE A 93 7.01 -0.59 3.62
N ASP A 94 5.89 -0.57 2.87
CA ASP A 94 4.92 0.52 2.89
C ASP A 94 4.28 0.70 4.27
N ALA A 95 3.90 -0.39 4.93
CA ALA A 95 3.36 -0.36 6.29
C ALA A 95 4.38 0.17 7.31
N VAL A 96 5.66 -0.23 7.18
CA VAL A 96 6.76 0.23 8.04
C VAL A 96 7.07 1.70 7.77
N GLU A 97 7.15 2.15 6.52
CA GLU A 97 7.35 3.57 6.17
C GLU A 97 6.20 4.43 6.70
N LYS A 98 4.94 3.95 6.53
CA LYS A 98 3.76 4.61 7.09
C LYS A 98 3.84 4.69 8.61
N PHE A 99 4.26 3.63 9.28
CA PHE A 99 4.47 3.62 10.73
C PHE A 99 5.59 4.58 11.16
N LEU A 100 6.74 4.55 10.50
CA LEU A 100 7.89 5.42 10.80
C LEU A 100 7.55 6.89 10.59
N ARG A 101 6.76 7.25 9.58
CA ARG A 101 6.24 8.61 9.39
C ARG A 101 5.26 9.01 10.48
N ILE A 102 4.38 8.11 10.92
CA ILE A 102 3.51 8.37 12.06
C ILE A 102 4.33 8.63 13.33
N GLN A 103 5.46 7.93 13.51
CA GLN A 103 6.36 8.08 14.66
C GLN A 103 7.29 9.30 14.57
N GLN A 104 7.75 9.69 13.37
CA GLN A 104 8.57 10.91 13.16
C GLN A 104 7.77 12.20 13.39
N MET A 105 6.44 12.14 13.46
CA MET A 105 5.58 13.25 13.86
C MET A 105 5.53 13.41 15.40
N ILE A 106 6.69 13.56 16.06
CA ILE A 106 6.75 14.04 17.45
C ILE A 106 6.38 15.53 17.52
N GLY A 107 6.43 16.22 16.36
CA GLY A 107 5.89 17.56 16.15
C GLY A 107 5.52 17.79 14.69
N PRO A 108 4.96 18.96 14.36
CA PRO A 108 4.49 19.27 13.02
C PRO A 108 5.66 19.47 12.07
N MET A 109 5.62 18.83 10.90
CA MET A 109 6.67 18.94 9.89
C MET A 109 6.60 20.30 9.19
N ARG A 110 7.76 20.95 8.97
CA ARG A 110 7.83 22.16 8.15
C ARG A 110 7.97 21.77 6.67
N TYR A 111 7.00 22.19 5.87
CA TYR A 111 6.97 22.00 4.42
C TYR A 111 7.42 23.27 3.69
N ALA A 112 8.03 23.09 2.52
CA ALA A 112 8.24 24.18 1.58
C ALA A 112 6.94 24.50 0.83
N TYR A 113 6.80 25.71 0.28
CA TYR A 113 5.59 26.05 -0.48
C TYR A 113 5.43 25.16 -1.72
N THR A 114 6.54 24.77 -2.36
CA THR A 114 6.53 23.81 -3.47
C THR A 114 5.96 22.46 -3.08
N ASP A 115 6.21 22.01 -1.84
CA ASP A 115 5.64 20.77 -1.32
C ASP A 115 4.13 20.92 -1.16
N ILE A 116 3.66 22.05 -0.63
CA ILE A 116 2.22 22.34 -0.49
C ILE A 116 1.52 22.31 -1.86
N VAL A 117 2.13 22.92 -2.88
CA VAL A 117 1.60 22.90 -4.25
C VAL A 117 1.52 21.47 -4.78
N ALA A 118 2.56 20.66 -4.58
CA ALA A 118 2.58 19.27 -5.01
C ALA A 118 1.52 18.41 -4.27
N VAL A 119 1.47 18.52 -2.93
CA VAL A 119 0.55 17.78 -2.06
C VAL A 119 -0.91 18.07 -2.40
N THR A 120 -1.22 19.32 -2.76
CA THR A 120 -2.59 19.74 -3.11
C THR A 120 -2.91 19.56 -4.59
N SER A 121 -2.02 18.95 -5.38
CA SER A 121 -2.16 18.84 -6.85
C SER A 121 -2.50 20.20 -7.49
N HIS A 122 -1.73 21.24 -7.14
CA HIS A 122 -1.97 22.63 -7.54
C HIS A 122 -3.31 23.18 -7.07
N PHE A 123 -3.68 22.93 -5.81
CA PHE A 123 -4.91 23.44 -5.18
C PHE A 123 -6.20 23.06 -5.91
N ARG A 124 -6.21 21.88 -6.56
CA ARG A 124 -7.32 21.43 -7.42
C ARG A 124 -8.60 21.16 -6.65
N ASP A 125 -8.49 20.49 -5.51
CA ASP A 125 -9.64 19.99 -4.76
C ASP A 125 -9.93 20.88 -3.54
N LYS A 126 -10.77 21.89 -3.73
CA LYS A 126 -11.18 22.80 -2.64
C LYS A 126 -12.25 22.14 -1.76
N LEU A 127 -11.98 22.07 -0.45
CA LEU A 127 -12.88 21.52 0.57
C LEU A 127 -13.81 22.59 1.16
N GLY A 128 -13.35 23.84 1.24
CA GLY A 128 -14.11 24.94 1.79
C GLY A 128 -13.36 26.27 1.76
N GLN A 129 -14.06 27.34 2.16
CA GLN A 129 -13.49 28.67 2.36
C GLN A 129 -14.21 29.34 3.53
N GLY A 130 -13.45 29.98 4.41
CA GLY A 130 -13.97 30.74 5.54
C GLY A 130 -13.20 32.04 5.74
N GLY A 131 -13.48 32.74 6.84
CA GLY A 131 -12.79 34.01 7.19
C GLY A 131 -11.29 33.86 7.38
N TYR A 132 -10.83 32.64 7.67
CA TYR A 132 -9.42 32.29 7.90
C TYR A 132 -8.71 31.74 6.66
N GLY A 133 -9.36 31.77 5.48
CA GLY A 133 -8.79 31.35 4.19
C GLY A 133 -9.44 30.11 3.58
N SER A 134 -8.75 29.53 2.59
CA SER A 134 -9.24 28.42 1.77
C SER A 134 -8.63 27.09 2.21
N VAL A 135 -9.45 26.03 2.25
CA VAL A 135 -9.00 24.68 2.63
C VAL A 135 -9.06 23.76 1.41
N TYR A 136 -7.99 23.00 1.19
CA TYR A 136 -7.82 22.09 0.06
C TYR A 136 -7.54 20.66 0.54
N LYS A 137 -7.97 19.68 -0.25
CA LYS A 137 -7.59 18.28 -0.07
C LYS A 137 -6.19 18.08 -0.64
N GLY A 138 -5.38 17.28 0.03
CA GLY A 138 -4.07 16.88 -0.46
C GLY A 138 -3.72 15.45 -0.09
N VAL A 139 -2.63 14.97 -0.69
CA VAL A 139 -2.08 13.63 -0.46
C VAL A 139 -0.57 13.74 -0.25
N LEU A 140 -0.09 13.25 0.89
CA LEU A 140 1.33 13.12 1.18
C LEU A 140 1.87 11.81 0.58
N LEU A 141 2.93 11.93 -0.22
CA LEU A 141 3.66 10.80 -0.80
C LEU A 141 5.05 10.65 -0.15
N PRO A 142 5.59 9.43 -0.07
CA PRO A 142 4.93 8.13 -0.26
C PRO A 142 3.91 7.80 0.86
N GLY A 143 2.98 6.86 0.58
CA GLY A 143 2.05 6.30 1.58
C GLY A 143 0.57 6.72 1.47
N ASP A 144 0.21 7.52 0.47
CA ASP A 144 -1.17 7.93 0.14
C ASP A 144 -1.96 8.51 1.33
N VAL A 145 -1.25 9.28 2.18
CA VAL A 145 -1.84 9.85 3.39
C VAL A 145 -2.61 11.11 3.04
N HIS A 146 -3.92 11.05 3.21
CA HIS A 146 -4.82 12.15 2.91
C HIS A 146 -4.73 13.25 3.98
N VAL A 147 -4.62 14.50 3.53
CA VAL A 147 -4.51 15.69 4.39
C VAL A 147 -5.46 16.80 3.96
N ALA A 148 -5.74 17.71 4.89
CA ALA A 148 -6.42 18.98 4.62
C ALA A 148 -5.43 20.13 4.77
N VAL A 149 -5.24 20.92 3.73
CA VAL A 149 -4.32 22.05 3.69
C VAL A 149 -5.13 23.35 3.77
N LYS A 150 -5.06 24.02 4.92
CA LYS A 150 -5.63 25.35 5.16
C LYS A 150 -4.62 26.39 4.71
N MET A 151 -4.90 27.06 3.60
CA MET A 151 -4.14 28.23 3.13
C MET A 151 -4.65 29.47 3.86
N LEU A 152 -3.76 30.11 4.61
CA LEU A 152 -4.07 31.38 5.27
C LEU A 152 -3.84 32.48 4.24
N GLU A 153 -4.93 33.05 3.73
CA GLU A 153 -4.88 34.14 2.76
C GLU A 153 -4.41 35.41 3.48
N GLY A 154 -3.35 36.04 2.95
CA GLY A 154 -2.75 37.25 3.51
C GLY A 154 -3.66 38.47 3.35
N ASN A 155 -4.75 38.53 4.11
CA ASN A 155 -5.44 39.78 4.36
C ASN A 155 -4.51 40.64 5.21
N SER A 156 -4.30 41.89 4.81
CA SER A 156 -3.39 42.88 5.43
C SER A 156 -3.61 43.14 6.93
N ASN A 157 -4.61 42.51 7.56
CA ASN A 157 -4.97 42.65 8.97
C ASN A 157 -4.73 41.39 9.81
N CYS A 158 -4.38 40.23 9.25
CA CYS A 158 -4.05 39.04 10.06
C CYS A 158 -2.54 39.03 10.34
N ASN A 159 -2.14 39.52 11.52
CA ASN A 159 -0.75 39.71 11.98
C ASN A 159 0.08 38.40 12.13
N GLY A 160 -0.35 37.29 11.52
CA GLY A 160 0.26 35.98 11.70
C GLY A 160 0.07 35.39 13.09
N GLU A 161 -0.66 36.07 13.98
CA GLU A 161 -0.96 35.61 15.34
C GLU A 161 -1.80 34.34 15.32
N ASP A 162 -2.85 34.26 14.48
CA ASP A 162 -3.66 33.05 14.31
C ASP A 162 -2.80 31.86 13.90
N PHE A 163 -1.86 32.07 12.96
CA PHE A 163 -0.92 31.04 12.55
C PHE A 163 0.00 30.60 13.70
N ILE A 164 0.54 31.56 14.46
CA ILE A 164 1.40 31.27 15.61
C ILE A 164 0.60 30.53 16.67
N SER A 165 -0.61 30.97 17.00
CA SER A 165 -1.48 30.33 17.98
C SER A 165 -1.79 28.90 17.56
N GLU A 166 -2.21 28.68 16.32
CA GLU A 166 -2.57 27.37 15.80
C GLU A 166 -1.35 26.43 15.81
N VAL A 167 -0.19 26.85 15.25
CA VAL A 167 1.02 25.99 15.21
C VAL A 167 1.62 25.76 16.60
N SER A 168 1.66 26.77 17.47
CA SER A 168 2.27 26.65 18.81
C SER A 168 1.40 25.86 19.79
N THR A 169 0.07 25.98 19.67
CA THR A 169 -0.88 25.32 20.56
C THR A 169 -1.07 23.86 20.20
N ILE A 170 -1.39 23.55 18.93
CA ILE A 170 -1.77 22.19 18.53
C ILE A 170 -0.59 21.31 18.10
N GLY A 171 0.60 21.88 17.89
CA GLY A 171 1.77 21.14 17.41
C GLY A 171 2.23 19.98 18.31
N ARG A 172 1.81 19.92 19.57
CA ARG A 172 2.14 18.82 20.49
C ARG A 172 0.91 18.06 21.00
N ILE A 173 -0.27 18.36 20.49
CA ILE A 173 -1.55 17.79 20.96
C ILE A 173 -1.86 16.52 20.17
N HIS A 174 -1.93 15.41 20.88
CA HIS A 174 -2.23 14.10 20.30
C HIS A 174 -3.38 13.47 21.07
N HIS A 175 -4.60 13.59 20.55
CA HIS A 175 -5.80 13.04 21.20
C HIS A 175 -6.82 12.55 20.18
N VAL A 176 -7.53 11.47 20.49
CA VAL A 176 -8.51 10.85 19.58
C VAL A 176 -9.66 11.79 19.20
N ASN A 177 -10.00 12.74 20.06
CA ASN A 177 -11.06 13.74 19.85
C ASN A 177 -10.55 15.16 19.57
N VAL A 178 -9.29 15.31 19.12
CA VAL A 178 -8.74 16.58 18.65
C VAL A 178 -8.06 16.35 17.30
N VAL A 179 -8.25 17.26 16.35
CA VAL A 179 -7.65 17.13 15.02
C VAL A 179 -6.13 17.18 15.12
N ARG A 180 -5.44 16.30 14.41
CA ARG A 180 -3.98 16.26 14.43
C ARG A 180 -3.39 17.24 13.43
N LEU A 181 -2.53 18.13 13.92
CA LEU A 181 -1.64 18.92 13.07
C LEU A 181 -0.53 18.00 12.52
N VAL A 182 -0.45 17.92 11.20
CA VAL A 182 0.57 17.14 10.48
C VAL A 182 1.79 18.00 10.18
N GLY A 183 1.58 19.27 9.84
CA GLY A 183 2.67 20.17 9.54
C GLY A 183 2.21 21.58 9.16
N PHE A 184 3.16 22.41 8.75
CA PHE A 184 2.90 23.78 8.35
C PHE A 184 3.89 24.24 7.28
N CYS A 185 3.52 25.27 6.54
CA CYS A 185 4.40 26.02 5.65
C CYS A 185 4.40 27.48 6.11
N SER A 186 5.59 28.07 6.17
CA SER A 186 5.77 29.50 6.44
C SER A 186 6.95 29.99 5.60
N GLU A 187 6.63 30.60 4.47
CA GLU A 187 7.56 31.18 3.50
C GLU A 187 7.02 32.54 3.05
N GLU A 188 7.78 33.61 3.29
CA GLU A 188 7.38 34.99 2.96
C GLU A 188 5.98 35.33 3.51
N MET A 189 5.04 35.66 2.61
CA MET A 189 3.63 35.96 2.91
C MET A 189 2.72 34.73 2.75
N ARG A 190 3.28 33.56 2.44
CA ARG A 190 2.54 32.31 2.21
C ARG A 190 2.59 31.46 3.47
N ARG A 191 1.43 31.29 4.09
CA ARG A 191 1.25 30.45 5.28
C ARG A 191 0.23 29.37 5.00
N ALA A 192 0.58 28.14 5.33
CA ALA A 192 -0.32 27.00 5.22
C ALA A 192 -0.22 26.13 6.46
N ILE A 193 -1.33 25.50 6.82
CA ILE A 193 -1.43 24.58 7.94
C ILE A 193 -1.98 23.26 7.40
N VAL A 194 -1.31 22.15 7.71
CA VAL A 194 -1.60 20.82 7.17
C VAL A 194 -2.16 19.96 8.29
N TYR A 195 -3.41 19.54 8.14
CA TYR A 195 -4.15 18.70 9.07
C TYR A 195 -4.36 17.29 8.53
N GLU A 196 -4.67 16.35 9.42
CA GLU A 196 -5.28 15.09 8.99
C GLU A 196 -6.61 15.36 8.26
N TYR A 197 -6.89 14.59 7.20
CA TYR A 197 -8.12 14.74 6.44
C TYR A 197 -9.32 14.11 7.15
N MET A 198 -10.42 14.86 7.23
CA MET A 198 -11.67 14.45 7.88
C MET A 198 -12.76 14.20 6.83
N PRO A 199 -12.97 12.95 6.39
CA PRO A 199 -13.77 12.64 5.20
C PRO A 199 -15.26 12.99 5.33
N HIS A 200 -15.80 12.95 6.55
CA HIS A 200 -17.22 13.26 6.78
C HIS A 200 -17.46 14.75 7.03
N GLY A 201 -16.42 15.58 7.03
CA GLY A 201 -16.52 17.03 7.21
C GLY A 201 -17.02 17.40 8.61
N SER A 202 -17.67 18.56 8.70
CA SER A 202 -18.14 19.19 9.93
C SER A 202 -19.50 18.66 10.40
N LEU A 203 -19.72 18.68 11.72
CA LEU A 203 -20.92 18.16 12.38
C LEU A 203 -22.18 18.95 12.04
N ASP A 204 -22.06 20.26 11.78
CA ASP A 204 -23.15 21.15 11.34
C ASP A 204 -23.93 20.58 10.13
N LYS A 205 -23.25 19.91 9.20
CA LYS A 205 -23.85 19.27 8.01
C LYS A 205 -24.79 18.12 8.33
N TYR A 206 -24.77 17.60 9.56
CA TYR A 206 -25.62 16.49 10.00
C TYR A 206 -26.72 17.03 10.92
N ILE A 207 -26.35 17.81 11.94
CA ILE A 207 -27.33 18.26 12.94
C ILE A 207 -28.34 19.30 12.41
N PHE A 208 -27.97 20.05 11.37
CA PHE A 208 -28.87 21.02 10.73
C PHE A 208 -29.44 20.52 9.41
N SER A 209 -29.09 19.30 8.98
CA SER A 209 -29.63 18.72 7.74
C SER A 209 -30.86 17.89 8.04
N PRO A 210 -32.00 18.14 7.35
CA PRO A 210 -33.18 17.30 7.48
C PRO A 210 -32.98 15.89 6.87
N GLU A 211 -32.00 15.71 5.99
CA GLU A 211 -31.75 14.45 5.28
C GLU A 211 -30.67 13.58 5.95
N LYS A 212 -29.81 14.16 6.77
CA LYS A 212 -28.63 13.50 7.35
C LYS A 212 -28.68 13.56 8.87
N SER A 213 -29.63 12.87 9.48
CA SER A 213 -29.75 12.83 10.95
C SER A 213 -29.02 11.64 11.57
N PHE A 214 -28.45 11.87 12.76
CA PHE A 214 -27.94 10.79 13.60
C PHE A 214 -29.01 10.32 14.58
N SER A 215 -28.93 9.06 15.00
CA SER A 215 -29.72 8.56 16.13
C SER A 215 -29.32 9.26 17.43
N TRP A 216 -30.19 9.25 18.43
CA TRP A 216 -29.90 9.79 19.76
C TRP A 216 -28.67 9.14 20.40
N ASP A 217 -28.51 7.82 20.27
CA ASP A 217 -27.34 7.11 20.77
C ASP A 217 -26.06 7.63 20.11
N LYS A 218 -26.08 7.82 18.79
CA LYS A 218 -24.91 8.32 18.05
C LYS A 218 -24.59 9.77 18.41
N LEU A 219 -25.60 10.61 18.61
CA LEU A 219 -25.43 11.98 19.09
C LEU A 219 -24.82 12.01 20.49
N ASN A 220 -25.22 11.10 21.38
CA ASN A 220 -24.65 10.97 22.71
C ASN A 220 -23.17 10.53 22.66
N GLU A 221 -22.81 9.58 21.80
CA GLU A 221 -21.41 9.21 21.55
C GLU A 221 -20.59 10.42 21.06
N ILE A 222 -21.14 11.18 20.11
CA ILE A 222 -20.49 12.38 19.57
C ILE A 222 -20.31 13.44 20.67
N ALA A 223 -21.35 13.74 21.44
CA ALA A 223 -21.29 14.70 22.55
C ALA A 223 -20.22 14.29 23.58
N LEU A 224 -20.17 13.01 23.94
CA LEU A 224 -19.17 12.47 24.86
C LEU A 224 -17.74 12.59 24.28
N GLY A 225 -17.56 12.32 22.98
CA GLY A 225 -16.29 12.51 22.30
C GLY A 225 -15.82 13.97 22.31
N ILE A 226 -16.73 14.92 22.01
CA ILE A 226 -16.44 16.36 22.09
C ILE A 226 -16.02 16.74 23.52
N ALA A 227 -16.77 16.30 24.53
CA ALA A 227 -16.46 16.57 25.94
C ALA A 227 -15.10 16.01 26.36
N ARG A 228 -14.74 14.80 25.89
CA ARG A 228 -13.41 14.22 26.11
C ARG A 228 -12.31 15.06 25.46
N GLY A 229 -12.52 15.53 24.23
CA GLY A 229 -11.59 16.43 23.54
C GLY A 229 -11.35 17.71 24.32
N ILE A 230 -12.43 18.38 24.75
CA ILE A 230 -12.35 19.62 25.54
C ILE A 230 -11.67 19.38 26.90
N ASN A 231 -12.04 18.29 27.60
CA ASN A 231 -11.41 17.95 28.87
C ASN A 231 -9.90 17.70 28.71
N TYR A 232 -9.49 17.05 27.63
CA TYR A 232 -8.07 16.86 27.32
C TYR A 232 -7.35 18.19 27.10
N LEU A 233 -7.94 19.12 26.32
CA LEU A 233 -7.37 20.45 26.12
C LEU A 233 -7.21 21.21 27.45
N HIS A 234 -8.18 21.08 28.36
CA HIS A 234 -8.18 21.83 29.62
C HIS A 234 -7.27 21.20 30.69
N GLN A 235 -7.26 19.87 30.81
CA GLN A 235 -6.67 19.14 31.93
C GLN A 235 -5.64 18.08 31.54
N GLY A 236 -5.59 17.70 30.26
CA GLY A 236 -4.69 16.67 29.74
C GLY A 236 -3.35 17.19 29.21
N CYS A 237 -3.27 18.49 28.87
CA CYS A 237 -2.05 19.13 28.35
C CYS A 237 -1.24 19.84 29.44
N ASP A 238 0.08 19.95 29.27
CA ASP A 238 0.99 20.60 30.24
C ASP A 238 0.54 22.03 30.59
N MET A 239 0.08 22.77 29.58
CA MET A 239 -0.62 24.04 29.73
C MET A 239 -2.11 23.84 29.48
N GLN A 240 -2.96 24.61 30.16
CA GLN A 240 -4.40 24.63 29.88
C GLN A 240 -4.65 25.33 28.55
N ILE A 241 -5.37 24.67 27.65
CA ILE A 241 -5.63 25.18 26.30
C ILE A 241 -7.10 25.58 26.19
N MET A 242 -7.37 26.88 26.14
CA MET A 242 -8.72 27.41 25.95
C MET A 242 -8.97 27.61 24.46
N HIS A 243 -9.94 26.88 23.89
CA HIS A 243 -10.22 26.90 22.44
C HIS A 243 -10.95 28.17 21.96
N PHE A 244 -11.87 28.70 22.77
CA PHE A 244 -12.73 29.88 22.52
C PHE A 244 -13.67 29.85 21.30
N ASP A 245 -13.54 28.90 20.37
CA ASP A 245 -14.44 28.77 19.20
C ASP A 245 -15.09 27.38 19.06
N ILE A 246 -15.65 26.85 20.16
CA ILE A 246 -16.35 25.55 20.13
C ILE A 246 -17.75 25.74 19.51
N LYS A 247 -17.93 25.23 18.29
CA LYS A 247 -19.21 25.24 17.55
C LYS A 247 -19.29 24.05 16.60
N PRO A 248 -20.49 23.62 16.15
CA PRO A 248 -20.65 22.46 15.27
C PRO A 248 -19.84 22.50 13.96
N HIS A 249 -19.54 23.69 13.45
CA HIS A 249 -18.68 23.89 12.28
C HIS A 249 -17.22 23.42 12.52
N ASN A 250 -16.74 23.59 13.75
CA ASN A 250 -15.37 23.27 14.18
C ASN A 250 -15.25 21.87 14.80
N ILE A 251 -16.32 21.07 14.74
CA ILE A 251 -16.28 19.65 15.11
C ILE A 251 -16.27 18.84 13.82
N LEU A 252 -15.12 18.25 13.49
CA LEU A 252 -14.95 17.42 12.30
C LEU A 252 -15.15 15.95 12.61
N LEU A 253 -15.59 15.18 11.62
CA LEU A 253 -15.90 13.75 11.76
C LEU A 253 -14.96 12.90 10.89
N ASP A 254 -14.30 11.94 11.53
CA ASP A 254 -13.39 11.01 10.84
C ASP A 254 -14.15 9.93 10.08
N SER A 255 -13.46 8.95 9.48
CA SER A 255 -14.09 7.86 8.72
C SER A 255 -15.06 6.98 9.54
N ASN A 256 -14.97 7.00 10.87
CA ASN A 256 -15.83 6.23 11.78
C ASN A 256 -16.86 7.13 12.50
N PHE A 257 -17.02 8.38 12.04
CA PHE A 257 -17.85 9.39 12.70
C PHE A 257 -17.42 9.68 14.14
N VAL A 258 -16.14 9.52 14.46
CA VAL A 258 -15.57 9.99 15.73
C VAL A 258 -15.36 11.51 15.62
N PRO A 259 -15.84 12.29 16.59
CA PRO A 259 -15.71 13.74 16.55
C PRO A 259 -14.30 14.17 16.96
N LYS A 260 -13.79 15.18 16.27
CA LYS A 260 -12.53 15.86 16.59
C LYS A 260 -12.72 17.38 16.61
N VAL A 261 -12.29 18.01 17.70
CA VAL A 261 -12.23 19.47 17.82
C VAL A 261 -11.16 19.99 16.85
N ALA A 262 -11.51 20.98 16.05
CA ALA A 262 -10.67 21.60 15.03
C ALA A 262 -10.73 23.14 15.10
N ASP A 263 -9.85 23.79 14.34
CA ASP A 263 -9.74 25.26 14.20
C ASP A 263 -9.31 26.00 15.47
N PHE A 264 -8.00 25.98 15.73
CA PHE A 264 -7.37 26.56 16.93
C PHE A 264 -6.92 28.01 16.73
N GLY A 265 -7.42 28.72 15.71
CA GLY A 265 -6.97 30.08 15.40
C GLY A 265 -7.18 31.08 16.54
N LEU A 266 -8.19 30.86 17.40
CA LEU A 266 -8.47 31.70 18.59
C LEU A 266 -7.97 31.09 19.90
N ALA A 267 -7.28 29.95 19.86
CA ALA A 267 -6.89 29.25 21.07
C ALA A 267 -5.84 30.03 21.88
N LYS A 268 -5.79 29.81 23.20
CA LYS A 268 -4.77 30.39 24.08
C LYS A 268 -4.27 29.37 25.11
N LEU A 269 -2.99 29.48 25.44
CA LEU A 269 -2.31 28.69 26.45
C LEU A 269 -2.27 29.42 27.79
N TYR A 270 -2.63 28.73 28.87
CA TYR A 270 -2.61 29.24 30.24
C TYR A 270 -1.78 28.33 31.16
N PRO A 271 -0.97 28.88 32.08
CA PRO A 271 -0.32 28.10 33.12
C PRO A 271 -1.36 27.40 34.02
N ARG A 272 -1.06 26.17 34.44
CA ARG A 272 -1.91 25.48 35.41
C ARG A 272 -1.83 26.18 36.78
N GLY A 273 -2.98 26.55 37.33
CA GLY A 273 -3.08 27.14 38.69
C GLY A 273 -3.41 28.63 38.73
N GLU A 274 -3.34 29.34 37.60
CA GLU A 274 -4.03 30.63 37.47
C GLU A 274 -5.48 30.35 37.08
N THR A 275 -6.40 30.50 38.03
CA THR A 275 -7.84 30.44 37.78
C THR A 275 -8.22 31.50 36.76
N VAL A 276 -8.34 31.09 35.50
CA VAL A 276 -9.11 31.84 34.53
C VAL A 276 -10.57 31.59 34.91
N LEU A 277 -11.17 32.58 35.57
CA LEU A 277 -12.61 32.67 35.75
C LEU A 277 -13.26 32.53 34.36
N CYS A 278 -13.89 31.38 34.10
CA CYS A 278 -14.80 31.24 32.98
C CYS A 278 -15.98 32.21 33.22
N LEU A 279 -16.15 33.18 32.34
CA LEU A 279 -17.39 33.93 32.12
C LEU A 279 -18.12 33.34 30.91
#